data_AF-A0A833DRA9-F1
#
_entry.id   AF-A0A833DRA9-F1
#
_cell.length_a   1.000
_cell.length_b   1.000
_cell.length_c   1.000
_cell.angle_alpha   90.00
_cell.angle_beta   90.00
_cell.angle_gamma   90.00
#
_symmetry.space_group_name_H-M   'P 1'
#
loop_
_entity.id
_entity.type
_entity.pdbx_description
1 polymer ?
#
loop_
_entity_poly.entity_id
_entity_poly.type
_entity_poly.pdbx_seq_one_letter_code
_entity_poly.pdbx_strand_id
1 'polypeptide(L)'
;MKSPTKIGITKMYRDIAENIGIKNYDIINPYNNKLKENYDLMIISKGYEKKVKRLNPYPIFEIISATFDDLIESINKLNKLNIGTPEKIKSYSEKINEKKEYIKSIKYNREIYVNPKCEFIKKIVVDLGIPISDRGIPIIPDYMTNKYNNCKNGINEINNIYNNYNNGLKLVLKTHKYELNTLKRIEDRYLSVINFINSL
;
A
#
# COMPACT_ATOMS: atom_id res chain seq x y z
N MET A 1 21.82 11.74 -14.50
CA MET A 1 22.36 10.88 -13.42
C MET A 1 22.73 9.53 -14.02
N LYS A 2 23.86 8.94 -13.60
CA LYS A 2 24.24 7.57 -13.96
C LYS A 2 23.25 6.58 -13.33
N SER A 3 22.85 5.53 -14.05
CA SER A 3 21.98 4.48 -13.50
C SER A 3 22.69 3.77 -12.34
N PRO A 4 22.01 3.46 -11.22
CA PRO A 4 22.60 2.73 -10.12
C PRO A 4 23.04 1.34 -10.57
N THR A 5 24.27 0.96 -10.22
CA THR A 5 24.90 -0.30 -10.63
C THR A 5 24.60 -1.45 -9.67
N LYS A 6 24.31 -1.13 -8.40
CA LYS A 6 23.93 -2.11 -7.37
C LYS A 6 22.71 -1.64 -6.58
N ILE A 7 21.59 -2.35 -6.76
CA ILE A 7 20.30 -2.02 -6.17
C ILE A 7 19.96 -3.04 -5.07
N GLY A 8 19.65 -2.56 -3.88
CA GLY A 8 19.08 -3.39 -2.83
C GLY A 8 17.57 -3.22 -2.82
N ILE A 9 16.80 -4.30 -2.91
CA ILE A 9 15.33 -4.24 -2.84
C ILE A 9 14.81 -5.11 -1.71
N THR A 10 13.80 -4.63 -0.99
CA THR A 10 13.17 -5.47 0.04
C THR A 10 12.37 -6.59 -0.59
N LYS A 11 12.33 -7.75 0.07
CA LYS A 11 11.62 -8.96 -0.41
C LYS A 11 10.19 -8.66 -0.90
N MET A 12 9.52 -7.68 -0.27
CA MET A 12 8.15 -7.27 -0.60
C MET A 12 7.97 -6.75 -2.03
N TYR A 13 9.01 -6.16 -2.63
CA TYR A 13 8.96 -5.54 -3.95
C TYR A 13 9.82 -6.25 -4.98
N ARG A 14 10.27 -7.47 -4.67
CA ARG A 14 10.97 -8.33 -5.63
C ARG A 14 10.22 -8.43 -6.96
N ASP A 15 8.89 -8.58 -6.89
CA ASP A 15 8.05 -8.68 -8.07
C ASP A 15 8.07 -7.39 -8.91
N ILE A 16 8.23 -6.20 -8.32
CA ILE A 16 8.41 -4.98 -9.08
C ILE A 16 9.71 -5.05 -9.89
N ALA A 17 10.83 -5.42 -9.24
CA ALA A 17 12.12 -5.53 -9.91
C ALA A 17 12.06 -6.48 -11.12
N GLU A 18 11.42 -7.64 -10.95
CA GLU A 18 11.23 -8.63 -12.01
C GLU A 18 10.35 -8.09 -13.15
N ASN A 19 9.22 -7.47 -12.81
CA ASN A 19 8.25 -6.97 -13.78
C ASN A 19 8.76 -5.77 -14.58
N ILE A 20 9.55 -4.87 -13.98
CA ILE A 20 10.11 -3.70 -14.68
C ILE A 20 11.47 -3.98 -15.31
N GLY A 21 12.07 -5.15 -15.08
CA GLY A 21 13.29 -5.56 -15.76
C GLY A 21 14.59 -5.08 -15.11
N ILE A 22 14.64 -4.94 -13.79
CA ILE A 22 15.91 -4.72 -13.09
C ILE A 22 16.74 -6.01 -13.15
N LYS A 23 17.93 -5.95 -13.76
CA LYS A 23 18.80 -7.13 -13.93
C LYS A 23 19.65 -7.44 -12.70
N ASN A 24 20.27 -6.41 -12.11
CA ASN A 24 21.22 -6.57 -11.00
C ASN A 24 20.64 -5.97 -9.73
N TYR A 25 20.02 -6.82 -8.90
CA TYR A 25 19.53 -6.41 -7.59
C TYR A 25 19.70 -7.51 -6.55
N ASP A 26 19.88 -7.12 -5.30
CA ASP A 26 19.92 -8.03 -4.16
C ASP A 26 18.63 -7.91 -3.34
N ILE A 27 18.15 -9.04 -2.83
CA ILE A 27 17.09 -9.03 -1.83
C ILE A 27 17.70 -8.71 -0.46
N ILE A 28 17.28 -7.58 0.12
CA ILE A 28 17.81 -7.07 1.39
C ILE A 28 16.74 -6.97 2.48
N ASN A 29 17.20 -6.92 3.73
CA ASN A 29 16.37 -6.60 4.90
C ASN A 29 16.99 -5.45 5.70
N PRO A 30 16.81 -4.19 5.26
CA PRO A 30 17.50 -3.03 5.83
C PRO A 30 16.78 -2.45 7.06
N TYR A 31 15.64 -3.02 7.47
CA TYR A 31 14.75 -2.39 8.46
C TYR A 31 15.29 -2.46 9.89
N ASN A 32 16.06 -3.50 10.22
CA ASN A 32 16.54 -3.74 11.58
C ASN A 32 18.05 -4.03 11.65
N ASN A 33 18.74 -4.09 10.50
CA ASN A 33 20.14 -4.51 10.43
C ASN A 33 20.94 -3.59 9.51
N LYS A 34 22.25 -3.45 9.81
CA LYS A 34 23.22 -2.88 8.88
C LYS A 34 23.52 -3.90 7.78
N LEU A 35 23.51 -3.46 6.53
CA LEU A 35 23.86 -4.29 5.39
C LEU A 35 25.37 -4.50 5.35
N LYS A 36 25.80 -5.70 4.93
CA LYS A 36 27.23 -6.03 4.77
C LYS A 36 27.83 -5.40 3.51
N GLU A 37 26.98 -5.10 2.55
CA GLU A 37 27.35 -4.62 1.23
C GLU A 37 26.88 -3.18 1.03
N ASN A 38 27.58 -2.44 0.18
CA ASN A 38 27.19 -1.08 -0.21
C ASN A 38 26.24 -1.12 -1.41
N TYR A 39 25.27 -0.21 -1.41
CA TYR A 39 24.25 -0.08 -2.44
C TYR A 39 24.19 1.35 -2.98
N ASP A 40 24.04 1.49 -4.29
CA ASP A 40 23.84 2.79 -4.94
C ASP A 40 22.42 3.31 -4.69
N LEU A 41 21.47 2.39 -4.50
CA LEU A 41 20.09 2.69 -4.19
C LEU A 41 19.43 1.53 -3.44
N MET A 42 18.65 1.85 -2.41
CA MET A 42 17.75 0.91 -1.74
C MET A 42 16.28 1.20 -2.10
N ILE A 43 15.55 0.19 -2.53
CA ILE A 43 14.12 0.25 -2.83
C ILE A 43 13.35 -0.40 -1.67
N ILE A 44 12.62 0.42 -0.91
CA ILE A 44 11.94 0.01 0.32
C ILE A 44 10.47 0.48 0.36
N SER A 45 9.73 0.08 1.38
CA SER A 45 8.34 0.54 1.58
C SER A 45 8.31 1.99 2.05
N LYS A 46 7.32 2.76 1.59
CA LYS A 46 7.07 4.11 2.09
C LYS A 46 6.93 4.20 3.61
N GLY A 47 7.54 5.23 4.20
CA GLY A 47 7.51 5.53 5.63
C GLY A 47 8.66 4.93 6.44
N TYR A 48 9.62 4.26 5.79
CA TYR A 48 10.74 3.60 6.46
C TYR A 48 12.09 4.29 6.22
N GLU A 49 12.15 5.32 5.37
CA GLU A 49 13.37 6.03 5.01
C GLU A 49 14.19 6.45 6.23
N LYS A 50 13.60 7.17 7.19
CA LYS A 50 14.32 7.64 8.40
C LYS A 50 14.93 6.49 9.20
N LYS A 51 14.17 5.41 9.37
CA LYS A 51 14.60 4.22 10.14
C LYS A 51 15.76 3.53 9.43
N VAL A 52 15.64 3.34 8.11
CA VAL A 52 16.63 2.65 7.29
C VAL A 52 17.91 3.49 7.15
N LYS A 53 17.81 4.79 6.87
CA LYS A 53 18.96 5.70 6.75
C LYS A 53 19.86 5.71 7.98
N ARG A 54 19.28 5.55 9.18
CA ARG A 54 20.05 5.51 10.44
C ARG A 54 21.02 4.32 10.50
N LEU A 55 20.65 3.19 9.92
CA LEU A 55 21.48 1.97 9.92
C LEU A 55 22.31 1.84 8.63
N ASN A 56 21.75 2.34 7.52
CA ASN A 56 22.26 2.17 6.17
C ASN A 56 22.14 3.53 5.45
N PRO A 57 23.15 4.41 5.56
CA PRO A 57 23.11 5.78 5.04
C PRO A 57 23.31 5.84 3.51
N TYR A 58 22.62 4.97 2.76
CA TYR A 58 22.63 4.92 1.30
C TYR A 58 21.42 5.67 0.73
N PRO A 59 21.42 6.04 -0.57
CA PRO A 59 20.24 6.59 -1.24
C PRO A 59 19.04 5.64 -1.13
N ILE A 60 17.85 6.20 -0.92
CA ILE A 60 16.61 5.43 -0.73
C ILE A 60 15.56 5.89 -1.73
N PHE A 61 14.90 4.90 -2.33
CA PHE A 61 13.66 5.06 -3.07
C PHE A 61 12.53 4.35 -2.31
N GLU A 62 11.48 5.09 -1.97
CA GLU A 62 10.30 4.53 -1.33
C GLU A 62 9.22 4.19 -2.35
N ILE A 63 8.82 2.91 -2.40
CA ILE A 63 7.69 2.45 -3.20
C ILE A 63 6.39 2.84 -2.49
N ILE A 64 5.56 3.58 -3.21
CA ILE A 64 4.18 3.87 -2.85
C ILE A 64 3.29 2.86 -3.57
N SER A 65 2.42 2.19 -2.83
CA SER A 65 1.59 1.11 -3.39
C SER A 65 0.28 0.99 -2.62
N ALA A 66 -0.33 2.12 -2.23
CA ALA A 66 -1.67 2.09 -1.63
C ALA A 66 -2.74 1.85 -2.69
N THR A 67 -2.68 2.64 -3.77
CA THR A 67 -3.56 2.60 -4.94
C THR A 67 -2.81 2.10 -6.19
N PHE A 68 -3.56 1.82 -7.26
CA PHE A 68 -2.96 1.51 -8.57
C PHE A 68 -2.13 2.69 -9.10
N ASP A 69 -2.63 3.92 -8.96
CA ASP A 69 -1.94 5.13 -9.40
C ASP A 69 -0.67 5.40 -8.60
N ASP A 70 -0.66 5.13 -7.29
CA ASP A 70 0.55 5.20 -6.45
C ASP A 70 1.65 4.26 -6.97
N LEU A 71 1.27 3.05 -7.41
CA LEU A 71 2.20 2.07 -7.96
C LEU A 71 2.74 2.52 -9.32
N ILE A 72 1.87 3.01 -10.22
CA ILE A 72 2.27 3.58 -11.51
C ILE A 72 3.22 4.76 -11.32
N GLU A 73 2.91 5.66 -10.38
CA GLU A 73 3.77 6.80 -10.05
C GLU A 73 5.16 6.33 -9.59
N SER A 74 5.20 5.31 -8.73
CA SER A 74 6.45 4.72 -8.24
C SER A 74 7.28 4.13 -9.38
N ILE A 75 6.67 3.37 -10.28
CA ILE A 75 7.33 2.79 -11.45
C ILE A 75 7.85 3.88 -12.39
N ASN A 76 7.05 4.91 -12.66
CA ASN A 76 7.44 6.04 -13.50
C ASN A 76 8.63 6.81 -12.91
N LYS A 77 8.69 6.96 -11.58
CA LYS A 77 9.84 7.57 -10.91
C LYS A 77 11.09 6.68 -11.00
N LEU A 78 10.96 5.36 -10.90
CA LEU A 78 12.08 4.44 -11.17
C LEU A 78 12.58 4.58 -12.63
N ASN A 79 11.67 4.70 -13.59
CA ASN A 79 12.04 4.94 -14.99
C ASN A 79 12.88 6.22 -15.17
N LYS A 80 12.47 7.32 -14.53
CA LYS A 80 13.22 8.59 -14.52
C LYS A 80 14.62 8.48 -13.92
N LEU A 81 14.85 7.48 -13.08
CA LEU A 81 16.15 7.15 -12.49
C LEU A 81 16.96 6.16 -13.35
N ASN A 82 16.48 5.84 -14.57
CA ASN A 82 17.03 4.80 -15.45
C ASN A 82 17.08 3.42 -14.77
N ILE A 83 16.02 3.06 -14.03
CA ILE A 83 15.86 1.77 -13.35
C ILE A 83 14.72 0.99 -14.00
N GLY A 84 15.05 -0.21 -14.48
CA GLY A 84 14.15 -1.04 -15.30
C GLY A 84 14.35 -0.78 -16.79
N THR A 85 13.65 -1.54 -17.64
CA THR A 85 13.65 -1.34 -19.09
C THR A 85 12.35 -0.67 -19.55
N PRO A 86 12.40 0.30 -20.47
CA PRO A 86 11.21 1.02 -20.92
C PRO A 86 10.08 0.11 -21.40
N GLU A 87 10.41 -0.98 -22.11
CA GLU A 87 9.44 -1.93 -22.66
C GLU A 87 8.71 -2.68 -21.52
N LYS A 88 9.46 -3.16 -20.52
CA LYS A 88 8.90 -3.87 -19.38
C LYS A 88 8.08 -2.94 -18.47
N ILE A 89 8.56 -1.71 -18.28
CA ILE A 89 7.83 -0.67 -17.54
C ILE A 89 6.50 -0.35 -18.20
N LYS A 90 6.49 -0.20 -19.53
CA LYS A 90 5.26 0.04 -20.30
C LYS A 90 4.30 -1.14 -20.14
N SER A 91 4.77 -2.36 -20.39
CA SER A 91 3.95 -3.58 -20.25
C SER A 91 3.38 -3.75 -18.83
N TYR A 92 4.17 -3.45 -17.80
CA TYR A 92 3.68 -3.57 -16.42
C TYR A 92 2.67 -2.46 -16.10
N SER A 93 2.89 -1.24 -16.56
CA SER A 93 1.92 -0.14 -16.42
C SER A 93 0.58 -0.46 -17.10
N GLU A 94 0.60 -1.08 -18.28
CA GLU A 94 -0.61 -1.56 -18.98
C GLU A 94 -1.37 -2.59 -18.13
N LYS A 95 -0.68 -3.60 -17.59
CA LYS A 95 -1.29 -4.59 -16.68
C LYS A 95 -1.90 -3.97 -15.42
N ILE A 96 -1.24 -2.95 -14.86
CA ILE A 96 -1.75 -2.23 -13.69
C ILE A 96 -3.04 -1.48 -14.06
N ASN A 97 -3.07 -0.82 -15.23
CA ASN A 97 -4.25 -0.12 -15.72
C ASN A 97 -5.41 -1.07 -16.03
N GLU A 98 -5.16 -2.22 -16.65
CA GLU A 98 -6.20 -3.24 -16.86
C GLU A 98 -6.87 -3.66 -15.54
N LYS A 99 -6.05 -3.89 -14.50
CA LYS A 99 -6.57 -4.20 -13.15
C LYS A 99 -7.30 -3.04 -12.51
N LYS A 100 -6.82 -1.82 -12.69
CA LYS A 100 -7.50 -0.61 -12.22
C LYS A 100 -8.88 -0.49 -12.86
N GLU A 101 -8.98 -0.58 -14.18
CA GLU A 101 -10.25 -0.47 -14.91
C GLU A 101 -11.22 -1.59 -14.53
N TYR A 102 -10.73 -2.83 -14.39
CA TYR A 102 -11.53 -3.93 -13.87
C TYR A 102 -12.14 -3.59 -12.51
N ILE A 103 -11.33 -3.14 -11.54
CA ILE A 103 -11.81 -2.78 -10.20
C ILE A 103 -12.82 -1.62 -10.24
N LYS A 104 -12.59 -0.59 -11.07
CA LYS A 104 -13.52 0.55 -11.21
C LYS A 104 -14.86 0.15 -11.84
N SER A 105 -14.88 -0.92 -12.64
CA SER A 105 -16.10 -1.42 -13.28
C SER A 105 -17.04 -2.17 -12.31
N ILE A 106 -16.54 -2.59 -11.14
CA ILE A 106 -17.33 -3.36 -10.17
C ILE A 106 -18.36 -2.44 -9.52
N LYS A 107 -19.63 -2.84 -9.58
CA LYS A 107 -20.73 -2.12 -8.94
C LYS A 107 -20.74 -2.39 -7.43
N TYR A 108 -20.97 -1.34 -6.66
CA TYR A 108 -21.20 -1.42 -5.23
C TYR A 108 -22.09 -0.29 -4.73
N ASN A 109 -22.68 -0.46 -3.55
CA ASN A 109 -23.58 0.54 -2.96
C ASN A 109 -22.80 1.81 -2.57
N ARG A 110 -23.10 2.93 -3.24
CA ARG A 110 -22.45 4.23 -3.02
C ARG A 110 -23.11 5.07 -1.93
N GLU A 111 -24.22 4.60 -1.34
CA GLU A 111 -24.90 5.29 -0.23
C GLU A 111 -24.29 4.92 1.14
N ILE A 112 -23.37 3.96 1.16
CA ILE A 112 -22.69 3.53 2.38
C ILE A 112 -21.53 4.47 2.68
N TYR A 113 -21.66 5.19 3.80
CA TYR A 113 -20.59 6.05 4.30
C TYR A 113 -19.58 5.26 5.14
N VAL A 114 -18.30 5.51 4.89
CA VAL A 114 -17.21 4.86 5.62
C VAL A 114 -16.35 5.89 6.36
N ASN A 115 -15.62 5.42 7.37
CA ASN A 115 -14.70 6.23 8.16
C ASN A 115 -13.28 5.63 8.11
N PRO A 116 -12.44 6.05 7.14
CA PRO A 116 -11.08 5.55 7.01
C PRO A 116 -10.20 6.07 8.16
N LYS A 117 -9.58 5.17 8.92
CA LYS A 117 -8.84 5.53 10.15
C LYS A 117 -7.37 5.91 9.95
N CYS A 118 -6.89 5.96 8.71
CA CYS A 118 -5.59 6.51 8.38
C CYS A 118 -5.52 6.95 6.90
N GLU A 119 -4.53 7.76 6.56
CA GLU A 119 -4.32 8.27 5.20
C GLU A 119 -4.15 7.14 4.16
N PHE A 120 -3.56 6.01 4.54
CA PHE A 120 -3.42 4.85 3.66
C PHE A 120 -4.79 4.29 3.22
N ILE A 121 -5.73 4.13 4.16
CA ILE A 121 -7.09 3.67 3.83
C ILE A 121 -7.89 4.76 3.12
N LYS A 122 -7.74 6.02 3.54
CA LYS A 122 -8.42 7.16 2.94
C LYS A 122 -8.14 7.25 1.44
N LYS A 123 -6.89 7.04 1.01
CA LYS A 123 -6.53 6.99 -0.41
C LYS A 123 -7.34 5.94 -1.19
N ILE A 124 -7.49 4.73 -0.65
CA ILE A 124 -8.22 3.62 -1.31
C ILE A 124 -9.70 3.97 -1.43
N VAL A 125 -10.30 4.47 -0.34
CA VAL A 125 -11.73 4.84 -0.27
C VAL A 125 -12.04 6.00 -1.22
N VAL A 126 -11.21 7.05 -1.21
CA VAL A 126 -11.34 8.20 -2.13
C VAL A 126 -11.17 7.76 -3.57
N ASP A 127 -10.17 6.92 -3.86
CA ASP A 127 -9.97 6.42 -5.21
C ASP A 127 -11.20 5.62 -5.69
N LEU A 128 -11.75 4.75 -4.85
CA LEU A 128 -13.00 4.04 -5.18
C LEU A 128 -14.17 4.98 -5.44
N GLY A 129 -14.23 6.15 -4.80
CA GLY A 129 -15.36 7.07 -4.87
C GLY A 129 -16.44 6.78 -3.82
N ILE A 130 -16.05 6.13 -2.72
CA ILE A 130 -16.95 5.82 -1.59
C ILE A 130 -17.05 7.07 -0.69
N PRO A 131 -18.27 7.48 -0.28
CA PRO A 131 -18.42 8.66 0.55
C PRO A 131 -17.84 8.45 1.95
N ILE A 132 -17.22 9.51 2.48
CA ILE A 132 -16.59 9.51 3.80
C ILE A 132 -17.43 10.32 4.77
N SER A 133 -17.63 9.78 5.98
CA SER A 133 -18.25 10.50 7.09
C SER A 133 -17.59 10.09 8.39
N ASP A 134 -17.49 11.02 9.35
CA ASP A 134 -17.06 10.69 10.70
C ASP A 134 -17.98 9.64 11.35
N ARG A 135 -19.28 9.64 11.02
CA ARG A 135 -20.26 8.65 11.48
C ARG A 135 -20.28 7.34 10.66
N GLY A 136 -19.50 7.26 9.59
CA GLY A 136 -19.45 6.10 8.71
C GLY A 136 -18.80 4.87 9.34
N ILE A 137 -18.91 3.73 8.65
CA ILE A 137 -18.38 2.45 9.11
C ILE A 137 -16.84 2.50 9.16
N PRO A 138 -16.20 2.21 10.31
CA PRO A 138 -14.75 2.26 10.42
C PRO A 138 -14.05 1.26 9.50
N ILE A 139 -13.07 1.75 8.73
CA ILE A 139 -12.13 0.91 7.99
C ILE A 139 -10.73 1.12 8.57
N ILE A 140 -10.14 0.05 9.10
CA ILE A 140 -8.86 0.07 9.80
C ILE A 140 -7.84 -0.87 9.13
N PRO A 141 -6.56 -0.48 9.03
CA PRO A 141 -5.53 -1.43 8.68
C PRO A 141 -5.27 -2.40 9.84
N ASP A 142 -4.90 -3.64 9.51
CA ASP A 142 -4.63 -4.71 10.48
C ASP A 142 -3.62 -4.33 11.57
N TYR A 143 -2.53 -3.63 11.23
CA TYR A 143 -1.52 -3.16 12.19
C TYR A 143 -2.04 -2.10 13.18
N MET A 144 -3.20 -1.49 12.94
CA MET A 144 -3.85 -0.55 13.88
C MET A 144 -4.92 -1.22 14.74
N THR A 145 -5.25 -2.49 14.52
CA THR A 145 -6.38 -3.17 15.19
C THR A 145 -6.27 -3.12 16.71
N ASN A 146 -5.08 -3.38 17.26
CA ASN A 146 -4.86 -3.38 18.71
C ASN A 146 -5.01 -1.97 19.30
N LYS A 147 -4.43 -0.95 18.67
CA LYS A 147 -4.58 0.44 19.10
C LYS A 147 -6.04 0.88 19.05
N TYR A 148 -6.73 0.54 17.95
CA TYR A 148 -8.12 0.89 17.74
C TYR A 148 -9.05 0.21 18.75
N ASN A 149 -8.81 -1.06 19.08
CA ASN A 149 -9.58 -1.77 20.11
C ASN A 149 -9.23 -1.29 21.53
N ASN A 150 -7.98 -0.96 21.82
CA ASN A 150 -7.57 -0.48 23.15
C ASN A 150 -8.11 0.93 23.45
N CYS A 151 -8.26 1.79 22.45
CA CYS A 151 -9.01 3.05 22.58
C CYS A 151 -10.51 2.84 22.89
N LYS A 152 -11.04 1.61 22.81
CA LYS A 152 -12.39 1.26 23.28
C LYS A 152 -12.45 0.93 24.77
N ASN A 153 -11.33 0.52 25.39
CA ASN A 153 -11.29 0.04 26.78
C ASN A 153 -10.89 1.13 27.80
N GLY A 154 -10.41 2.28 27.35
CA GLY A 154 -10.11 3.45 28.18
C GLY A 154 -11.04 4.63 27.87
N ILE A 155 -12.27 4.57 28.38
CA ILE A 155 -13.30 5.63 28.60
C ILE A 155 -13.44 6.78 27.58
N ASN A 156 -14.63 6.86 26.93
CA ASN A 156 -15.50 8.06 26.86
C ASN A 156 -16.78 7.79 26.04
N GLU A 157 -17.92 8.30 26.51
CA GLU A 157 -19.31 8.09 26.05
C GLU A 157 -19.54 8.22 24.53
N ILE A 158 -18.66 8.95 23.82
CA ILE A 158 -18.70 9.11 22.36
C ILE A 158 -18.52 7.77 21.64
N ASN A 159 -17.71 6.84 22.15
CA ASN A 159 -17.51 5.52 21.52
C ASN A 159 -18.69 4.55 21.74
N ASN A 160 -19.49 4.75 22.79
CA ASN A 160 -20.74 4.01 23.00
C ASN A 160 -21.80 4.40 21.96
N ILE A 161 -21.82 5.68 21.55
CA ILE A 161 -22.67 6.14 20.45
C ILE A 161 -22.27 5.44 19.14
N TYR A 162 -20.97 5.37 18.80
CA TYR A 162 -20.49 4.70 17.59
C TYR A 162 -20.79 3.19 17.51
N ASN A 163 -20.70 2.47 18.63
CA ASN A 163 -21.05 1.05 18.68
C ASN A 163 -22.57 0.82 18.59
N ASN A 164 -23.39 1.73 19.11
CA ASN A 164 -24.86 1.67 18.96
C ASN A 164 -25.33 2.05 17.54
N TYR A 165 -24.65 2.94 16.83
CA TYR A 165 -25.02 3.33 15.46
C TYR A 165 -24.64 2.31 14.38
N ASN A 166 -23.54 1.58 14.56
CA ASN A 166 -23.03 0.62 13.56
C ASN A 166 -23.07 -0.84 14.03
N ASN A 167 -23.74 -1.17 15.15
CA ASN A 167 -23.79 -2.54 15.71
C ASN A 167 -22.42 -3.23 15.87
N GLY A 168 -21.34 -2.46 16.08
CA GLY A 168 -19.96 -3.00 16.15
C GLY A 168 -19.32 -3.37 14.81
N LEU A 169 -20.00 -3.11 13.68
CA LEU A 169 -19.53 -3.35 12.33
C LEU A 169 -18.27 -2.51 12.01
N LYS A 170 -17.24 -3.18 11.50
CA LYS A 170 -15.99 -2.58 11.05
C LYS A 170 -15.34 -3.46 9.99
N LEU A 171 -14.56 -2.85 9.11
CA LEU A 171 -13.70 -3.57 8.17
C LEU A 171 -12.24 -3.48 8.62
N VAL A 172 -11.59 -4.64 8.76
CA VAL A 172 -10.13 -4.73 8.98
C VAL A 172 -9.45 -5.12 7.68
N LEU A 173 -8.70 -4.19 7.09
CA LEU A 173 -7.95 -4.42 5.87
C LEU A 173 -6.57 -5.00 6.18
N LYS A 174 -6.31 -6.19 5.61
CA LYS A 174 -4.98 -6.79 5.65
C LYS A 174 -4.04 -5.98 4.79
N THR A 175 -2.97 -5.47 5.39
CA THR A 175 -2.02 -4.58 4.70
C THR A 175 -0.84 -5.33 4.11
N HIS A 176 -0.48 -6.46 4.73
CA HIS A 176 0.62 -7.32 4.34
C HIS A 176 0.13 -8.76 4.12
N LYS A 177 0.09 -9.16 2.86
CA LYS A 177 -0.15 -10.54 2.40
C LYS A 177 1.07 -10.98 1.60
N TYR A 178 2.04 -11.61 2.26
CA TYR A 178 3.36 -11.91 1.68
C TYR A 178 3.30 -12.96 0.55
N GLU A 179 2.22 -13.73 0.50
CA GLU A 179 1.87 -14.68 -0.55
C GLU A 179 1.40 -14.00 -1.85
N LEU A 180 0.99 -12.73 -1.78
CA LEU A 180 0.55 -11.95 -2.94
C LEU A 180 1.68 -11.03 -3.43
N ASN A 181 1.79 -10.89 -4.76
CA ASN A 181 2.65 -9.88 -5.37
C ASN A 181 2.10 -8.46 -5.14
N THR A 182 2.87 -7.42 -5.46
CA THR A 182 2.52 -6.03 -5.16
C THR A 182 1.20 -5.62 -5.80
N LEU A 183 0.99 -5.96 -7.08
CA LEU A 183 -0.24 -5.63 -7.79
C LEU A 183 -1.46 -6.34 -7.17
N LYS A 184 -1.35 -7.64 -6.89
CA LYS A 184 -2.42 -8.45 -6.27
C LYS A 184 -2.76 -7.95 -4.86
N ARG A 185 -1.79 -7.44 -4.10
CA ARG A 185 -2.08 -6.82 -2.78
C ARG A 185 -2.90 -5.54 -2.91
N ILE A 186 -2.68 -4.74 -3.96
CA ILE A 186 -3.52 -3.57 -4.23
C ILE A 186 -4.93 -4.05 -4.58
N GLU A 187 -5.05 -4.94 -5.56
CA GLU A 187 -6.33 -5.53 -5.99
C GLU A 187 -7.14 -6.10 -4.82
N ASP A 188 -6.51 -6.93 -3.99
CA ASP A 188 -7.11 -7.57 -2.82
C ASP A 188 -7.69 -6.57 -1.82
N ARG A 189 -7.01 -5.44 -1.57
CA ARG A 189 -7.52 -4.40 -0.67
C ARG A 189 -8.75 -3.69 -1.23
N TYR A 190 -8.77 -3.42 -2.53
CA TYR A 190 -9.94 -2.83 -3.19
C TYR A 190 -11.13 -3.79 -3.13
N LEU A 191 -10.92 -5.05 -3.52
CA LEU A 191 -11.95 -6.08 -3.46
C LEU A 191 -12.46 -6.29 -2.03
N SER A 192 -11.58 -6.23 -1.03
CA SER A 192 -11.99 -6.35 0.38
C SER A 192 -12.95 -5.22 0.79
N VAL A 193 -12.74 -3.99 0.32
CA VAL A 193 -13.66 -2.86 0.59
C VAL A 193 -14.96 -3.03 -0.17
N ILE A 194 -14.89 -3.35 -1.47
CA ILE A 194 -16.07 -3.53 -2.33
C ILE A 194 -16.95 -4.67 -1.82
N ASN A 195 -16.37 -5.84 -1.55
CA ASN A 195 -17.10 -7.01 -1.07
C ASN A 195 -17.73 -6.76 0.29
N PHE A 196 -17.04 -6.03 1.16
CA PHE A 196 -17.59 -5.62 2.44
C PHE A 196 -18.83 -4.74 2.25
N ILE A 197 -18.74 -3.69 1.42
CA ILE A 197 -19.88 -2.81 1.12
C ILE A 197 -21.05 -3.59 0.51
N ASN A 198 -20.78 -4.52 -0.39
CA ASN A 198 -21.82 -5.34 -1.04
C ASN A 198 -22.45 -6.39 -0.11
N SER A 199 -21.86 -6.63 1.06
CA SER A 199 -22.40 -7.55 2.07
C SER A 199 -23.34 -6.88 3.09
N LEU A 200 -23.51 -5.56 3.00
CA LEU A 200 -24.35 -4.74 3.87
C LEU A 200 -25.71 -4.48 3.23
#